data_AF-A0A5N7ZCX0-F1
#
_entry.id   AF-A0A5N7ZCX0-F1
#
_cell.length_a   1.000
_cell.length_b   1.000
_cell.length_c   1.000
_cell.angle_alpha   90.00
_cell.angle_beta   90.00
_cell.angle_gamma   90.00
#
_symmetry.space_group_name_H-M   'P 1'
#
loop_
_entity.id
_entity.type
_entity.pdbx_description
1 polymer ?
#
loop_
_entity_poly.entity_id
_entity_poly.type
_entity_poly.pdbx_seq_one_letter_code
_entity_poly.pdbx_strand_id
1 'polypeptide(L)'
;MKISIKSLLFVSLSAGILSGCVNGDHYPKADTPCYTLTPTKTVADIFTVATATPTQVTTGDIIEAYVVSSDEGGTFYKTVSLETLDKSRGFSIPVDMYNIYTEFEPGRKVYVNLKDRYIAISQSSLVIGDLYQGNAVGRLVPEEFRRTAKASCDFVNEDELVSHMTIAEALNNNHINKLIEFDNVQFNDAAIGSNYYEANSSSTIGGATNWKLTDNTGHEIIFRTSEFAKFAGKPVPNKSGKVRGVLTKYNSDFQFLARTERDIMLENPRFYISTAQGGTNIQFNGSFTEDFTSYAVNLTAFPKYVNDQTIGGRYWQLKQFPANTGNKYIEMTSFGSGGVTAKTYFFVPVDFTAANTFAFKTLARF
;
A
#
# COMPACT_ATOMS: atom_id res chain seq x y z
N MET A 1 51.18 30.22 41.21
CA MET A 1 49.91 30.96 41.31
C MET A 1 48.76 29.99 41.02
N LYS A 2 47.90 29.73 42.01
CA LYS A 2 46.61 28.96 42.00
C LYS A 2 46.73 27.44 41.70
N ILE A 3 46.51 26.50 42.65
CA ILE A 3 45.24 26.05 43.32
C ILE A 3 44.22 25.57 42.27
N SER A 4 43.52 24.42 42.33
CA SER A 4 43.60 23.12 43.03
C SER A 4 42.50 22.19 42.47
N ILE A 5 42.71 20.88 42.48
CA ILE A 5 41.85 19.79 43.04
C ILE A 5 40.34 19.61 42.63
N LYS A 6 39.98 18.31 42.45
CA LYS A 6 38.65 17.61 42.44
C LYS A 6 37.86 17.68 41.12
N SER A 7 37.23 16.64 40.56
CA SER A 7 36.59 15.40 41.08
C SER A 7 36.56 14.37 39.91
N LEU A 8 36.91 13.08 40.00
CA LEU A 8 36.25 11.93 40.67
C LEU A 8 34.81 11.62 40.21
N LEU A 9 34.66 10.39 39.68
CA LEU A 9 33.48 9.50 39.50
C LEU A 9 32.63 9.54 38.21
N PHE A 10 32.56 8.34 37.59
CA PHE A 10 31.39 7.61 37.03
C PHE A 10 30.53 8.33 35.97
N VAL A 11 30.21 7.75 34.81
CA VAL A 11 29.44 6.51 34.62
C VAL A 11 29.68 5.98 33.20
N SER A 12 30.02 4.70 33.11
CA SER A 12 29.84 3.85 31.94
C SER A 12 28.35 3.51 31.76
N LEU A 13 27.70 4.03 30.72
CA LEU A 13 26.41 3.56 30.20
C LEU A 13 26.21 4.26 28.84
N SER A 14 26.25 3.59 27.70
CA SER A 14 25.07 2.89 27.19
C SER A 14 25.46 2.12 25.91
N ALA A 15 25.69 0.82 26.05
CA ALA A 15 25.54 -0.13 24.96
C ALA A 15 24.24 -0.89 25.23
N GLY A 16 23.22 -0.59 24.45
CA GLY A 16 21.91 -1.23 24.58
C GLY A 16 20.80 -0.25 24.26
N ILE A 17 20.45 -0.15 22.97
CA ILE A 17 19.09 -0.36 22.47
C ILE A 17 19.29 -0.76 20.99
N LEU A 18 18.67 -1.88 20.61
CA LEU A 18 18.08 -2.22 19.30
C LEU A 18 17.90 -3.74 19.19
N SER A 19 17.46 -4.39 20.27
CA SER A 19 16.44 -5.42 20.13
C SER A 19 15.11 -4.68 20.03
N GLY A 20 14.74 -4.26 18.82
CA GLY A 20 13.37 -3.87 18.53
C GLY A 20 12.50 -5.12 18.71
N CYS A 21 12.04 -5.36 19.94
CA CYS A 21 10.92 -6.23 20.17
C CYS A 21 9.76 -5.61 19.40
N VAL A 22 9.41 -6.20 18.27
CA VAL A 22 8.16 -5.93 17.56
C VAL A 22 7.06 -6.25 18.57
N ASN A 23 6.46 -5.21 19.12
CA ASN A 23 5.30 -5.36 19.97
C ASN A 23 4.19 -5.90 19.08
N GLY A 24 3.84 -7.19 19.25
CA GLY A 24 2.59 -7.70 18.72
C GLY A 24 1.48 -6.76 19.18
N ASP A 25 0.70 -6.24 18.23
CA ASP A 25 -0.39 -5.31 18.50
C ASP A 25 -1.25 -5.87 19.63
N HIS A 26 -1.22 -5.23 20.80
CA HIS A 26 -1.93 -5.70 21.98
C HIS A 26 -3.40 -5.32 21.85
N TYR A 27 -4.14 -6.07 21.05
CA TYR A 27 -5.56 -6.21 21.26
C TYR A 27 -5.75 -6.92 22.61
N PRO A 28 -6.50 -6.35 23.57
CA PRO A 28 -6.85 -7.10 24.76
C PRO A 28 -7.60 -8.35 24.32
N LYS A 29 -7.09 -9.53 24.70
CA LYS A 29 -7.76 -10.80 24.39
C LYS A 29 -9.18 -10.73 24.90
N ALA A 30 -10.13 -11.03 24.03
CA ALA A 30 -11.54 -11.00 24.36
C ALA A 30 -11.82 -12.01 25.50
N ASP A 31 -12.45 -11.55 26.59
CA ASP A 31 -12.97 -12.44 27.64
C ASP A 31 -14.35 -12.98 27.23
N THR A 32 -14.42 -13.52 26.02
CA THR A 32 -15.63 -14.08 25.43
C THR A 32 -15.66 -15.60 25.57
N PRO A 33 -16.86 -16.20 25.66
CA PRO A 33 -17.00 -17.65 25.58
C PRO A 33 -16.35 -18.15 24.29
N CYS A 34 -15.39 -19.06 24.43
CA CYS A 34 -14.71 -19.66 23.30
C CYS A 34 -15.28 -21.05 23.00
N TYR A 35 -15.25 -21.44 21.73
CA TYR A 35 -15.90 -22.64 21.21
C TYR A 35 -14.90 -23.55 20.48
N THR A 36 -15.23 -24.83 20.37
CA THR A 36 -14.53 -25.77 19.49
C THR A 36 -15.57 -26.47 18.64
N LEU A 37 -15.58 -26.18 17.34
CA LEU A 37 -16.47 -26.78 16.36
C LEU A 37 -15.64 -27.52 15.31
N THR A 38 -16.28 -28.45 14.58
CA THR A 38 -15.62 -29.18 13.49
C THR A 38 -16.03 -28.55 12.15
N PRO A 39 -15.10 -28.00 11.37
CA PRO A 39 -15.39 -27.52 10.02
C PRO A 39 -15.87 -28.68 9.14
N THR A 40 -16.95 -28.46 8.39
CA THR A 40 -17.51 -29.44 7.44
C THR A 40 -17.18 -29.08 6.00
N LYS A 41 -16.77 -27.84 5.75
CA LYS A 41 -16.39 -27.29 4.44
C LYS A 41 -15.17 -26.39 4.59
N THR A 42 -14.46 -26.20 3.48
CA THR A 42 -13.44 -25.16 3.36
C THR A 42 -14.10 -23.87 2.86
N VAL A 43 -13.44 -22.72 3.07
CA VAL A 43 -13.90 -21.46 2.46
C VAL A 43 -13.86 -21.58 0.93
N ALA A 44 -12.94 -22.36 0.35
CA ALA A 44 -12.85 -22.62 -1.09
C ALA A 44 -14.11 -23.29 -1.63
N ASP A 45 -14.65 -24.29 -0.93
CA ASP A 45 -15.91 -24.94 -1.31
C ASP A 45 -17.05 -23.93 -1.42
N ILE A 46 -17.14 -23.01 -0.45
CA ILE A 46 -18.17 -21.97 -0.41
C ILE A 46 -17.98 -20.93 -1.52
N PHE A 47 -16.73 -20.54 -1.78
CA PHE A 47 -16.41 -19.59 -2.84
C PHE A 47 -16.74 -20.14 -4.23
N THR A 48 -16.47 -21.43 -4.48
CA THR A 48 -16.74 -22.08 -5.78
C THR A 48 -18.23 -22.08 -6.14
N VAL A 49 -19.12 -22.18 -5.15
CA VAL A 49 -20.58 -22.17 -5.39
C VAL A 49 -21.20 -20.78 -5.32
N ALA A 50 -20.49 -19.79 -4.77
CA ALA A 50 -20.98 -18.42 -4.66
C ALA A 50 -20.97 -17.72 -6.04
N THR A 51 -22.04 -16.97 -6.31
CA THR A 51 -22.16 -16.13 -7.51
C THR A 51 -22.41 -14.68 -7.11
N ALA A 52 -22.53 -13.76 -8.07
CA ALA A 52 -22.93 -12.38 -7.76
C ALA A 52 -24.35 -12.28 -7.18
N THR A 53 -25.21 -13.30 -7.40
CA THR A 53 -26.56 -13.35 -6.86
C THR A 53 -26.57 -13.98 -5.47
N PRO A 54 -27.14 -13.32 -4.44
CA PRO A 54 -27.24 -13.89 -3.10
C PRO A 54 -27.95 -15.24 -3.11
N THR A 55 -27.31 -16.24 -2.51
CA THR A 55 -27.85 -17.59 -2.38
C THR A 55 -27.87 -17.99 -0.92
N GLN A 56 -29.01 -18.48 -0.43
CA GLN A 56 -29.11 -18.96 0.94
C GLN A 56 -28.46 -20.35 1.07
N VAL A 57 -27.62 -20.51 2.10
CA VAL A 57 -27.06 -21.80 2.49
C VAL A 57 -28.01 -22.45 3.49
N THR A 58 -28.61 -23.58 3.12
CA THR A 58 -29.57 -24.30 3.96
C THR A 58 -28.93 -25.42 4.78
N THR A 59 -27.72 -25.82 4.41
CA THR A 59 -26.92 -26.81 5.13
C THR A 59 -26.33 -26.22 6.41
N GLY A 60 -26.16 -27.07 7.43
CA GLY A 60 -25.49 -26.72 8.68
C GLY A 60 -23.97 -26.63 8.56
N ASP A 61 -23.46 -26.19 7.40
CA ASP A 61 -22.04 -26.23 7.12
C ASP A 61 -21.26 -25.21 7.94
N ILE A 62 -20.08 -25.61 8.39
CA ILE A 62 -19.18 -24.80 9.20
C ILE A 62 -17.85 -24.66 8.46
N ILE A 63 -17.35 -23.43 8.36
CA ILE A 63 -16.01 -23.09 7.89
C ILE A 63 -15.19 -22.48 9.04
N GLU A 64 -13.87 -22.46 8.90
CA GLU A 64 -12.97 -21.78 9.85
C GLU A 64 -12.05 -20.79 9.15
N ALA A 65 -11.68 -19.73 9.88
CA ALA A 65 -10.82 -18.64 9.40
C ALA A 65 -10.22 -17.86 10.57
N TYR A 66 -9.22 -17.03 10.28
CA TYR A 66 -8.67 -16.05 11.23
C TYR A 66 -9.23 -14.66 10.95
N VAL A 67 -9.51 -13.91 12.02
CA VAL A 67 -9.85 -12.49 11.92
C VAL A 67 -8.59 -11.70 11.58
N VAL A 68 -8.67 -10.82 10.58
CA VAL A 68 -7.54 -9.98 10.14
C VAL A 68 -7.81 -8.47 10.20
N SER A 69 -9.08 -8.05 10.20
CA SER A 69 -9.47 -6.64 10.39
C SER A 69 -9.73 -6.31 11.86
N SER A 70 -9.70 -5.02 12.20
CA SER A 70 -10.17 -4.53 13.50
C SER A 70 -10.85 -3.16 13.34
N ASP A 71 -11.97 -2.97 14.01
CA ASP A 71 -12.65 -1.67 14.11
C ASP A 71 -12.09 -0.79 15.26
N GLU A 72 -11.09 -1.26 16.01
CA GLU A 72 -10.46 -0.51 17.11
C GLU A 72 -9.95 0.86 16.65
N GLY A 73 -9.32 0.94 15.47
CA GLY A 73 -8.79 2.19 14.94
C GLY A 73 -9.80 3.07 14.21
N GLY A 74 -11.06 2.64 14.09
CA GLY A 74 -12.12 3.39 13.40
C GLY A 74 -12.02 3.35 11.87
N THR A 75 -11.22 2.47 11.28
CA THR A 75 -11.05 2.35 9.82
C THR A 75 -11.98 1.32 9.18
N PHE A 76 -12.36 0.26 9.91
CA PHE A 76 -13.30 -0.76 9.44
C PHE A 76 -14.70 -0.50 10.00
N TYR A 77 -15.63 -0.15 9.12
CA TYR A 77 -17.01 0.17 9.51
C TYR A 77 -17.94 -1.01 9.23
N LYS A 78 -18.49 -1.61 10.30
CA LYS A 78 -19.59 -2.59 10.22
C LYS A 78 -19.28 -3.79 9.34
N THR A 79 -18.06 -4.30 9.43
CA THR A 79 -17.57 -5.46 8.70
C THR A 79 -16.42 -6.11 9.45
N VAL A 80 -16.29 -7.42 9.29
CA VAL A 80 -15.12 -8.21 9.70
C VAL A 80 -14.53 -8.87 8.48
N SER A 81 -13.24 -8.67 8.22
CA SER A 81 -12.46 -9.38 7.22
C SER A 81 -11.79 -10.59 7.86
N LEU A 82 -11.87 -11.72 7.19
CA LEU A 82 -11.34 -13.00 7.63
C LEU A 82 -10.48 -13.63 6.54
N GLU A 83 -9.45 -14.34 6.95
CA GLU A 83 -8.50 -15.03 6.08
C GLU A 83 -8.49 -16.53 6.38
N THR A 84 -8.39 -17.36 5.34
CA THR A 84 -8.28 -18.81 5.49
C THR A 84 -6.99 -19.22 6.22
N LEU A 85 -7.02 -20.37 6.92
CA LEU A 85 -5.85 -20.90 7.62
C LEU A 85 -4.63 -21.11 6.68
N ASP A 86 -4.89 -21.49 5.43
CA ASP A 86 -3.86 -21.69 4.40
C ASP A 86 -3.49 -20.38 3.65
N LYS A 87 -4.08 -19.25 4.05
CA LYS A 87 -3.94 -17.93 3.42
C LYS A 87 -4.26 -17.89 1.92
N SER A 88 -4.99 -18.87 1.40
CA SER A 88 -5.35 -18.92 -0.02
C SER A 88 -6.32 -17.80 -0.41
N ARG A 89 -7.16 -17.31 0.52
CA ARG A 89 -8.15 -16.27 0.23
C ARG A 89 -8.69 -15.60 1.49
N GLY A 90 -9.19 -14.37 1.34
CA GLY A 90 -10.01 -13.70 2.34
C GLY A 90 -11.50 -13.66 1.98
N PHE A 91 -12.34 -13.36 2.97
CA PHE A 91 -13.76 -13.06 2.82
C PHE A 91 -14.21 -12.08 3.91
N SER A 92 -15.47 -11.61 3.84
CA SER A 92 -15.99 -10.71 4.87
C SER A 92 -17.38 -11.06 5.36
N ILE A 93 -17.67 -10.62 6.58
CA ILE A 93 -18.98 -10.67 7.22
C ILE A 93 -19.38 -9.23 7.59
N PRO A 94 -20.30 -8.59 6.85
CA PRO A 94 -20.88 -7.32 7.26
C PRO A 94 -21.74 -7.51 8.51
N VAL A 95 -21.62 -6.61 9.48
CA VAL A 95 -22.32 -6.71 10.77
C VAL A 95 -22.71 -5.32 11.29
N ASP A 96 -23.94 -5.17 11.76
CA ASP A 96 -24.46 -3.92 12.32
C ASP A 96 -24.09 -3.77 13.80
N MET A 97 -22.79 -3.80 14.07
CA MET A 97 -22.20 -3.78 15.41
C MET A 97 -20.96 -2.88 15.44
N TYR A 98 -20.63 -2.40 16.65
CA TYR A 98 -19.41 -1.64 16.95
C TYR A 98 -18.59 -2.36 18.02
N ASN A 99 -17.31 -2.01 18.11
CA ASN A 99 -16.35 -2.61 19.04
C ASN A 99 -16.22 -4.12 18.82
N ILE A 100 -16.27 -4.56 17.57
CA ILE A 100 -16.21 -5.98 17.22
C ILE A 100 -14.88 -6.59 17.68
N TYR A 101 -13.79 -5.80 17.68
CA TYR A 101 -12.49 -6.20 18.19
C TYR A 101 -12.49 -6.70 19.65
N THR A 102 -13.50 -6.37 20.47
CA THR A 102 -13.59 -6.86 21.85
C THR A 102 -14.17 -8.27 21.97
N GLU A 103 -14.75 -8.80 20.89
CA GLU A 103 -15.28 -10.16 20.81
C GLU A 103 -14.52 -11.01 19.77
N PHE A 104 -13.94 -10.37 18.76
CA PHE A 104 -13.26 -10.95 17.60
C PHE A 104 -12.01 -10.14 17.27
N GLU A 105 -10.95 -10.33 18.05
CA GLU A 105 -9.67 -9.65 17.85
C GLU A 105 -8.88 -10.24 16.67
N PRO A 106 -8.03 -9.46 15.97
CA PRO A 106 -7.12 -9.99 14.97
C PRO A 106 -6.27 -11.15 15.50
N GLY A 107 -6.07 -12.20 14.69
CA GLY A 107 -5.38 -13.42 15.12
C GLY A 107 -6.30 -14.47 15.76
N ARG A 108 -7.52 -14.09 16.18
CA ARG A 108 -8.52 -15.03 16.71
C ARG A 108 -9.02 -15.95 15.59
N LYS A 109 -8.93 -17.27 15.80
CA LYS A 109 -9.62 -18.23 14.93
C LYS A 109 -11.12 -18.17 15.23
N VAL A 110 -11.94 -18.25 14.20
CA VAL A 110 -13.40 -18.29 14.33
C VAL A 110 -13.98 -19.42 13.49
N TYR A 111 -15.09 -19.97 13.97
CA TYR A 111 -15.94 -20.86 13.21
C TYR A 111 -17.15 -20.09 12.71
N VAL A 112 -17.48 -20.23 11.43
CA VAL A 112 -18.62 -19.56 10.79
C VAL A 112 -19.64 -20.61 10.39
N ASN A 113 -20.78 -20.62 11.06
CA ASN A 113 -21.93 -21.45 10.74
C ASN A 113 -22.74 -20.79 9.63
N LEU A 114 -22.89 -21.49 8.51
CA LEU A 114 -23.51 -20.96 7.30
C LEU A 114 -25.02 -21.19 7.25
N LYS A 115 -25.59 -21.94 8.19
CA LYS A 115 -27.01 -22.27 8.16
C LYS A 115 -27.86 -21.00 8.16
N ASP A 116 -28.76 -20.93 7.18
CA ASP A 116 -29.70 -19.84 6.95
C ASP A 116 -29.03 -18.51 6.58
N ARG A 117 -27.70 -18.49 6.35
CA ARG A 117 -26.94 -17.33 5.87
C ARG A 117 -26.95 -17.24 4.36
N TYR A 118 -26.79 -16.03 3.85
CA TYR A 118 -26.63 -15.77 2.42
C TYR A 118 -25.16 -15.58 2.07
N ILE A 119 -24.76 -16.16 0.93
CA ILE A 119 -23.44 -15.99 0.34
C ILE A 119 -23.55 -15.31 -1.03
N ALA A 120 -22.59 -14.45 -1.36
CA ALA A 120 -22.43 -13.89 -2.68
C ALA A 120 -20.97 -13.46 -2.93
N ILE A 121 -20.61 -13.31 -4.20
CA ILE A 121 -19.41 -12.60 -4.63
C ILE A 121 -19.77 -11.13 -4.82
N SER A 122 -19.25 -10.26 -3.95
CA SER A 122 -19.40 -8.81 -4.03
C SER A 122 -18.02 -8.17 -4.06
N GLN A 123 -17.83 -7.20 -4.97
CA GLN A 123 -16.53 -6.55 -5.20
C GLN A 123 -15.38 -7.56 -5.37
N SER A 124 -15.64 -8.67 -6.08
CA SER A 124 -14.70 -9.77 -6.33
C SER A 124 -14.29 -10.61 -5.10
N SER A 125 -14.98 -10.48 -3.96
CA SER A 125 -14.74 -11.28 -2.75
C SER A 125 -16.02 -11.97 -2.28
N LEU A 126 -15.87 -13.10 -1.60
CA LEU A 126 -16.97 -13.74 -0.88
C LEU A 126 -17.43 -12.84 0.29
N VAL A 127 -18.75 -12.68 0.40
CA VAL A 127 -19.43 -12.00 1.49
C VAL A 127 -20.49 -12.93 2.05
N ILE A 128 -20.55 -13.04 3.39
CA ILE A 128 -21.48 -13.92 4.11
C ILE A 128 -22.31 -13.07 5.07
N GLY A 129 -23.64 -13.18 5.02
CA GLY A 129 -24.52 -12.33 5.83
C GLY A 129 -26.00 -12.65 5.72
N ASP A 130 -26.82 -11.61 5.78
CA ASP A 130 -28.29 -11.66 5.60
C ASP A 130 -28.69 -11.22 4.19
N LEU A 131 -29.87 -11.62 3.73
CA LEU A 131 -30.42 -11.07 2.49
C LEU A 131 -30.80 -9.59 2.70
N TYR A 132 -30.27 -8.72 1.85
CA TYR A 132 -30.55 -7.30 1.87
C TYR A 132 -31.25 -6.87 0.59
N GLN A 133 -32.44 -6.28 0.75
CA GLN A 133 -33.28 -5.77 -0.33
C GLN A 133 -33.52 -6.78 -1.48
N GLY A 134 -33.42 -8.08 -1.21
CA GLY A 134 -33.66 -9.15 -2.18
C GLY A 134 -32.56 -9.37 -3.23
N ASN A 135 -31.50 -8.56 -3.25
CA ASN A 135 -30.49 -8.59 -4.33
C ASN A 135 -29.03 -8.49 -3.86
N ALA A 136 -28.78 -8.29 -2.56
CA ALA A 136 -27.43 -8.25 -2.02
C ALA A 136 -27.31 -9.06 -0.72
N VAL A 137 -26.07 -9.40 -0.34
CA VAL A 137 -25.76 -9.82 1.02
C VAL A 137 -25.50 -8.56 1.85
N GLY A 138 -26.23 -8.41 2.95
CA GLY A 138 -26.10 -7.30 3.88
C GLY A 138 -25.72 -7.73 5.29
N ARG A 139 -25.75 -6.73 6.17
CA ARG A 139 -25.26 -6.83 7.55
C ARG A 139 -26.10 -7.79 8.37
N LEU A 140 -25.42 -8.63 9.15
CA LEU A 140 -26.03 -9.35 10.27
C LEU A 140 -26.30 -8.37 11.42
N VAL A 141 -27.44 -8.52 12.08
CA VAL A 141 -27.65 -7.89 13.40
C VAL A 141 -26.75 -8.57 14.45
N PRO A 142 -26.43 -7.93 15.59
CA PRO A 142 -25.51 -8.49 16.57
C PRO A 142 -25.85 -9.90 17.05
N GLU A 143 -27.13 -10.21 17.25
CA GLU A 143 -27.59 -11.54 17.68
C GLU A 143 -27.29 -12.60 16.63
N GLU A 144 -27.58 -12.31 15.36
CA GLU A 144 -27.32 -13.22 14.24
C GLU A 144 -25.83 -13.36 13.98
N PHE A 145 -25.04 -12.30 14.14
CA PHE A 145 -23.59 -12.37 14.04
C PHE A 145 -23.00 -13.30 15.10
N ARG A 146 -23.42 -13.19 16.36
CA ARG A 146 -22.97 -14.09 17.43
C ARG A 146 -23.46 -15.54 17.27
N ARG A 147 -24.54 -15.78 16.53
CA ARG A 147 -24.99 -17.14 16.15
C ARG A 147 -24.17 -17.70 14.99
N THR A 148 -23.78 -16.83 14.07
CA THR A 148 -23.06 -17.15 12.83
C THR A 148 -21.57 -17.36 13.09
N ALA A 149 -20.91 -16.41 13.73
CA ALA A 149 -19.49 -16.45 14.06
C ALA A 149 -19.28 -16.83 15.53
N LYS A 150 -18.45 -17.84 15.76
CA LYS A 150 -18.07 -18.33 17.09
C LYS A 150 -16.56 -18.24 17.26
N ALA A 151 -16.09 -17.41 18.18
CA ALA A 151 -14.67 -17.30 18.51
C ALA A 151 -14.15 -18.65 19.05
N SER A 152 -13.02 -19.12 18.51
CA SER A 152 -12.30 -20.27 19.04
C SER A 152 -11.47 -19.88 20.26
N CYS A 153 -11.07 -20.86 21.06
CA CYS A 153 -10.05 -20.63 22.08
C CYS A 153 -8.65 -20.44 21.44
N ASP A 154 -8.50 -20.82 20.17
CA ASP A 154 -7.26 -20.72 19.41
C ASP A 154 -7.00 -19.29 18.92
N PHE A 155 -5.73 -18.90 18.99
CA PHE A 155 -5.23 -17.60 18.58
C PHE A 155 -3.84 -17.78 17.99
N VAL A 156 -3.53 -17.05 16.91
CA VAL A 156 -2.19 -16.99 16.32
C VAL A 156 -1.67 -15.56 16.35
N ASN A 157 -0.36 -15.40 16.41
CA ASN A 157 0.23 -14.07 16.29
C ASN A 157 -0.06 -13.51 14.87
N GLU A 158 -0.37 -12.23 14.78
CA GLU A 158 -0.62 -11.57 13.50
C GLU A 158 0.59 -11.60 12.56
N ASP A 159 1.81 -11.67 13.09
CA ASP A 159 3.03 -11.88 12.31
C ASP A 159 3.07 -13.26 11.63
N GLU A 160 2.31 -14.23 12.13
CA GLU A 160 2.11 -15.53 11.47
C GLU A 160 1.04 -15.45 10.37
N LEU A 161 0.17 -14.44 10.38
CA LEU A 161 -0.89 -14.23 9.38
C LEU A 161 -0.45 -13.32 8.24
N VAL A 162 0.34 -12.29 8.53
CA VAL A 162 0.76 -11.29 7.56
C VAL A 162 1.40 -11.91 6.32
N SER A 163 0.98 -11.45 5.14
CA SER A 163 1.58 -11.78 3.85
C SER A 163 2.43 -10.61 3.39
N HIS A 164 3.76 -10.79 3.36
CA HIS A 164 4.66 -9.80 2.77
C HIS A 164 4.58 -9.87 1.25
N MET A 165 4.32 -8.75 0.59
CA MET A 165 4.31 -8.66 -0.87
C MET A 165 4.55 -7.23 -1.33
N THR A 166 4.87 -7.07 -2.60
CA THR A 166 4.95 -5.78 -3.28
C THR A 166 3.56 -5.21 -3.56
N ILE A 167 3.47 -3.91 -3.85
CA ILE A 167 2.21 -3.30 -4.28
C ILE A 167 1.68 -3.98 -5.55
N ALA A 168 2.56 -4.27 -6.51
CA ALA A 168 2.18 -4.94 -7.76
C ALA A 168 1.54 -6.31 -7.53
N GLU A 169 2.11 -7.13 -6.64
CA GLU A 169 1.56 -8.44 -6.30
C GLU A 169 0.19 -8.32 -5.60
N ALA A 170 0.02 -7.32 -4.74
CA ALA A 170 -1.23 -7.11 -4.00
C ALA A 170 -2.42 -6.73 -4.89
N LEU A 171 -2.21 -6.22 -6.11
CA LEU A 171 -3.29 -5.84 -7.04
C LEU A 171 -3.97 -7.06 -7.70
N ASN A 172 -4.39 -8.02 -6.88
CA ASN A 172 -5.03 -9.27 -7.26
C ASN A 172 -6.25 -9.55 -6.36
N ASN A 173 -7.36 -10.00 -6.95
CA ASN A 173 -8.59 -10.29 -6.23
C ASN A 173 -8.43 -11.38 -5.15
N ASN A 174 -7.47 -12.31 -5.31
CA ASN A 174 -7.17 -13.34 -4.33
C ASN A 174 -6.63 -12.78 -3.01
N HIS A 175 -6.20 -11.51 -3.00
CA HIS A 175 -5.65 -10.85 -1.82
C HIS A 175 -6.65 -9.98 -1.07
N ILE A 176 -7.89 -9.85 -1.57
CA ILE A 176 -8.94 -9.10 -0.88
C ILE A 176 -9.26 -9.78 0.46
N ASN A 177 -9.46 -8.98 1.50
CA ASN A 177 -9.69 -9.39 2.89
C ASN A 177 -8.52 -10.16 3.54
N LYS A 178 -7.29 -10.03 3.01
CA LYS A 178 -6.06 -10.58 3.61
C LYS A 178 -5.27 -9.53 4.38
N LEU A 179 -4.52 -9.97 5.40
CA LEU A 179 -3.55 -9.12 6.10
C LEU A 179 -2.25 -9.06 5.29
N ILE A 180 -1.86 -7.87 4.88
CA ILE A 180 -0.70 -7.62 4.01
C ILE A 180 0.21 -6.59 4.67
N GLU A 181 1.51 -6.75 4.50
CA GLU A 181 2.51 -5.73 4.85
C GLU A 181 3.33 -5.39 3.61
N PHE A 182 3.36 -4.09 3.29
CA PHE A 182 4.22 -3.55 2.26
C PHE A 182 5.52 -3.05 2.89
N ASP A 183 6.65 -3.50 2.36
CA ASP A 183 7.98 -3.00 2.68
C ASP A 183 8.41 -1.91 1.70
N ASN A 184 9.30 -1.01 2.14
CA ASN A 184 9.88 0.05 1.30
C ASN A 184 8.82 0.89 0.57
N VAL A 185 7.80 1.31 1.32
CA VAL A 185 6.74 2.20 0.82
C VAL A 185 6.81 3.57 1.47
N GLN A 186 6.27 4.57 0.77
CA GLN A 186 6.07 5.92 1.26
C GLN A 186 4.78 6.48 0.68
N PHE A 187 4.18 7.49 1.32
CA PHE A 187 3.08 8.22 0.68
C PHE A 187 3.60 9.02 -0.51
N ASN A 188 2.83 9.17 -1.58
CA ASN A 188 3.25 10.02 -2.71
C ASN A 188 3.33 11.50 -2.29
N ASP A 189 3.99 12.32 -3.11
CA ASP A 189 4.28 13.72 -2.74
C ASP A 189 3.01 14.57 -2.55
N ALA A 190 1.90 14.19 -3.19
CA ALA A 190 0.61 14.88 -3.06
C ALA A 190 -0.01 14.79 -1.66
N ALA A 191 0.34 13.77 -0.88
CA ALA A 191 -0.14 13.60 0.49
C ALA A 191 0.73 14.34 1.52
N ILE A 192 1.96 14.74 1.16
CA ILE A 192 2.90 15.33 2.11
C ILE A 192 2.48 16.75 2.47
N GLY A 193 2.41 17.03 3.77
CA GLY A 193 1.89 18.29 4.32
C GLY A 193 0.39 18.28 4.59
N SER A 194 -0.31 17.21 4.22
CA SER A 194 -1.71 16.95 4.55
C SER A 194 -1.85 16.01 5.74
N ASN A 195 -3.06 15.88 6.28
CA ASN A 195 -3.45 14.85 7.23
C ASN A 195 -3.90 13.56 6.53
N TYR A 196 -4.00 12.46 7.27
CA TYR A 196 -4.52 11.20 6.73
C TYR A 196 -5.95 11.34 6.19
N TYR A 197 -6.76 12.20 6.82
CA TYR A 197 -8.06 12.66 6.33
C TYR A 197 -8.06 14.17 6.14
N GLU A 198 -8.50 14.61 4.96
CA GLU A 198 -8.63 16.02 4.60
C GLU A 198 -10.05 16.33 4.16
N ALA A 199 -10.83 16.96 5.03
CA ALA A 199 -12.20 17.37 4.72
C ALA A 199 -12.23 18.30 3.49
N ASN A 200 -13.18 18.08 2.59
CA ASN A 200 -13.38 18.90 1.37
C ASN A 200 -12.17 18.96 0.40
N SER A 201 -11.23 18.01 0.47
CA SER A 201 -10.19 17.85 -0.55
C SER A 201 -10.71 17.08 -1.77
N SER A 202 -10.06 17.24 -2.93
CA SER A 202 -10.34 16.43 -4.14
C SER A 202 -10.09 14.93 -3.94
N SER A 203 -9.36 14.57 -2.88
CA SER A 203 -9.05 13.20 -2.49
C SER A 203 -10.09 12.60 -1.55
N THR A 204 -11.10 13.38 -1.12
CA THR A 204 -12.14 12.93 -0.18
C THR A 204 -13.39 12.44 -0.90
N ILE A 205 -13.69 11.14 -0.70
CA ILE A 205 -14.75 10.42 -1.38
C ILE A 205 -15.45 9.51 -0.36
N GLY A 206 -16.73 9.78 -0.10
CA GLY A 206 -17.59 8.95 0.76
C GLY A 206 -17.12 8.89 2.22
N GLY A 207 -16.85 10.04 2.85
CA GLY A 207 -16.45 10.12 4.27
C GLY A 207 -15.03 9.61 4.56
N ALA A 208 -14.15 9.62 3.56
CA ALA A 208 -12.77 9.14 3.69
C ALA A 208 -11.87 9.79 2.64
N THR A 209 -10.57 9.86 2.92
CA THR A 209 -9.55 10.35 2.00
C THR A 209 -8.78 9.19 1.38
N ASN A 210 -8.53 9.28 0.07
CA ASN A 210 -7.73 8.33 -0.69
C ASN A 210 -6.38 8.97 -1.03
N TRP A 211 -5.35 8.68 -0.23
CA TRP A 211 -3.96 8.95 -0.62
C TRP A 211 -3.38 7.79 -1.43
N LYS A 212 -2.15 7.94 -1.90
CA LYS A 212 -1.41 6.86 -2.55
C LYS A 212 -0.19 6.49 -1.71
N LEU A 213 -0.05 5.20 -1.42
CA LEU A 213 1.25 4.62 -1.11
C LEU A 213 1.95 4.26 -2.42
N THR A 214 3.25 4.49 -2.46
CA THR A 214 4.10 4.12 -3.57
C THR A 214 5.29 3.32 -3.07
N ASP A 215 5.71 2.30 -3.82
CA ASP A 215 6.93 1.54 -3.55
C ASP A 215 8.14 2.10 -4.30
N ASN A 216 9.32 1.56 -4.02
CA ASN A 216 10.57 1.98 -4.64
C ASN A 216 10.70 1.66 -6.14
N THR A 217 9.71 0.95 -6.71
CA THR A 217 9.62 0.65 -8.15
C THR A 217 8.57 1.52 -8.86
N GLY A 218 7.85 2.37 -8.13
CA GLY A 218 6.86 3.29 -8.67
C GLY A 218 5.46 2.71 -8.83
N HIS A 219 5.19 1.51 -8.30
CA HIS A 219 3.80 1.04 -8.21
C HIS A 219 3.06 1.80 -7.10
N GLU A 220 1.77 2.02 -7.29
CA GLU A 220 0.93 2.76 -6.36
C GLU A 220 -0.34 2.00 -5.97
N ILE A 221 -0.78 2.18 -4.73
CA ILE A 221 -2.07 1.69 -4.24
C ILE A 221 -2.80 2.78 -3.44
N ILE A 222 -4.14 2.76 -3.47
CA ILE A 222 -4.94 3.66 -2.64
C ILE A 222 -4.73 3.29 -1.18
N PHE A 223 -4.29 4.24 -0.37
CA PHE A 223 -4.36 4.17 1.09
C PHE A 223 -5.58 4.96 1.55
N ARG A 224 -6.60 4.26 2.05
CA ARG A 224 -7.89 4.84 2.38
C ARG A 224 -8.01 5.05 3.88
N THR A 225 -8.25 6.29 4.30
CA THR A 225 -8.48 6.63 5.71
C THR A 225 -9.86 7.25 5.90
N SER A 226 -10.68 6.64 6.76
CA SER A 226 -11.99 7.18 7.14
C SER A 226 -11.87 8.45 8.00
N GLU A 227 -12.85 9.34 7.89
CA GLU A 227 -13.00 10.47 8.82
C GLU A 227 -13.18 10.04 10.28
N PHE A 228 -13.65 8.80 10.52
CA PHE A 228 -13.81 8.23 11.86
C PHE A 228 -12.55 7.51 12.37
N ALA A 229 -11.49 7.43 11.57
CA ALA A 229 -10.24 6.82 12.02
C ALA A 229 -9.64 7.64 13.16
N LYS A 230 -9.16 6.97 14.22
CA LYS A 230 -8.55 7.66 15.39
C LYS A 230 -7.32 8.49 15.03
N PHE A 231 -6.68 8.20 13.90
CA PHE A 231 -5.52 8.90 13.36
C PHE A 231 -5.86 9.82 12.17
N ALA A 232 -7.14 10.01 11.84
CA ALA A 232 -7.60 10.80 10.69
C ALA A 232 -6.97 12.21 10.66
N GLY A 233 -6.97 12.91 11.80
CA GLY A 233 -6.42 14.26 11.92
C GLY A 233 -4.90 14.36 12.10
N LYS A 234 -4.16 13.24 11.97
CA LYS A 234 -2.70 13.25 12.08
C LYS A 234 -2.04 13.54 10.74
N PRO A 235 -0.88 14.22 10.73
CA PRO A 235 -0.16 14.51 9.50
C PRO A 235 0.38 13.23 8.85
N VAL A 236 0.33 13.17 7.52
CA VAL A 236 0.96 12.10 6.75
C VAL A 236 2.49 12.21 6.90
N PRO A 237 3.19 11.14 7.31
CA PRO A 237 4.64 11.18 7.50
C PRO A 237 5.39 11.43 6.19
N ASN A 238 6.32 12.38 6.22
CA ASN A 238 7.29 12.61 5.14
C ASN A 238 8.47 11.62 5.22
N LYS A 239 8.17 10.33 5.29
CA LYS A 239 9.12 9.22 5.52
C LYS A 239 8.74 7.98 4.71
N SER A 240 9.65 7.02 4.62
CA SER A 240 9.39 5.67 4.09
C SER A 240 9.47 4.63 5.20
N GLY A 241 9.05 3.41 4.91
CA GLY A 241 9.13 2.30 5.85
C GLY A 241 8.19 1.19 5.45
N LYS A 242 7.43 0.69 6.42
CA LYS A 242 6.49 -0.41 6.24
C LYS A 242 5.07 0.02 6.57
N VAL A 243 4.10 -0.53 5.86
CA VAL A 243 2.68 -0.34 6.20
C VAL A 243 1.95 -1.67 6.13
N ARG A 244 1.31 -2.04 7.25
CA ARG A 244 0.45 -3.20 7.38
C ARG A 244 -1.02 -2.81 7.21
N GLY A 245 -1.87 -3.73 6.79
CA GLY A 245 -3.28 -3.44 6.60
C GLY A 245 -4.04 -4.55 5.88
N VAL A 246 -5.33 -4.32 5.67
CA VAL A 246 -6.18 -5.24 4.91
C VAL A 246 -6.47 -4.66 3.54
N LEU A 247 -6.30 -5.48 2.51
CA LEU A 247 -6.69 -5.11 1.15
C LEU A 247 -8.20 -5.26 0.98
N THR A 248 -8.82 -4.24 0.43
CA THR A 248 -10.25 -4.21 0.08
C THR A 248 -10.41 -3.74 -1.35
N LYS A 249 -11.65 -3.76 -1.86
CA LYS A 249 -11.94 -3.32 -3.22
C LYS A 249 -13.26 -2.57 -3.28
N TYR A 250 -13.26 -1.47 -4.01
CA TYR A 250 -14.47 -0.72 -4.33
C TYR A 250 -14.57 -0.57 -5.84
N ASN A 251 -15.55 -1.23 -6.45
CA ASN A 251 -15.69 -1.38 -7.90
C ASN A 251 -14.42 -2.00 -8.50
N SER A 252 -13.68 -1.25 -9.32
CA SER A 252 -12.39 -1.67 -9.89
C SER A 252 -11.20 -1.40 -8.97
N ASP A 253 -11.34 -0.50 -7.99
CA ASP A 253 -10.21 0.09 -7.29
C ASP A 253 -9.85 -0.71 -6.05
N PHE A 254 -8.60 -1.18 -6.00
CA PHE A 254 -8.02 -1.74 -4.78
C PHE A 254 -7.75 -0.63 -3.76
N GLN A 255 -8.15 -0.88 -2.52
CA GLN A 255 -8.02 0.05 -1.39
C GLN A 255 -7.33 -0.65 -0.23
N PHE A 256 -6.28 -0.05 0.29
CA PHE A 256 -5.52 -0.55 1.42
C PHE A 256 -5.88 0.23 2.67
N LEU A 257 -6.29 -0.48 3.71
CA LEU A 257 -6.73 0.10 4.97
C LEU A 257 -5.80 -0.40 6.09
N ALA A 258 -5.06 0.52 6.71
CA ALA A 258 -4.48 0.27 8.02
C ALA A 258 -5.60 0.08 9.05
N ARG A 259 -5.43 -0.85 10.00
CA ARG A 259 -6.43 -1.13 11.04
C ARG A 259 -6.31 -0.12 12.16
N THR A 260 -5.07 0.23 12.50
CA THR A 260 -4.74 1.31 13.42
C THR A 260 -3.53 2.10 12.90
N GLU A 261 -3.18 3.20 13.55
CA GLU A 261 -1.94 3.92 13.25
C GLU A 261 -0.69 3.08 13.49
N ARG A 262 -0.75 2.09 14.39
CA ARG A 262 0.39 1.21 14.72
C ARG A 262 0.83 0.39 13.51
N ASP A 263 -0.08 0.14 12.57
CA ASP A 263 0.23 -0.51 11.30
C ASP A 263 1.06 0.38 10.35
N ILE A 264 1.30 1.66 10.67
CA ILE A 264 1.99 2.63 9.81
C ILE A 264 3.38 2.94 10.39
N MET A 265 4.39 2.17 9.97
CA MET A 265 5.76 2.23 10.50
C MET A 265 6.70 2.92 9.50
N LEU A 266 6.50 4.23 9.29
CA LEU A 266 7.28 5.06 8.37
C LEU A 266 8.38 5.83 9.12
N GLU A 267 9.51 5.17 9.36
CA GLU A 267 10.61 5.72 10.18
C GLU A 267 11.86 6.12 9.38
N ASN A 268 12.00 5.61 8.15
CA ASN A 268 13.17 5.74 7.30
C ASN A 268 13.12 7.01 6.42
N PRO A 269 14.27 7.50 5.93
CA PRO A 269 14.29 8.52 4.89
C PRO A 269 13.47 8.12 3.66
N ARG A 270 12.83 9.07 2.99
CA ARG A 270 12.18 8.80 1.71
C ARG A 270 13.19 8.32 0.67
N PHE A 271 12.74 7.42 -0.19
CA PHE A 271 13.50 7.00 -1.36
C PHE A 271 13.10 7.83 -2.58
N TYR A 272 14.06 7.97 -3.48
CA TYR A 272 13.81 8.48 -4.82
C TYR A 272 13.29 7.34 -5.70
N ILE A 273 12.14 7.54 -6.33
CA ILE A 273 11.61 6.62 -7.33
C ILE A 273 12.28 7.00 -8.64
N SER A 274 13.15 6.13 -9.14
CA SER A 274 13.85 6.41 -10.38
C SER A 274 12.86 6.50 -11.53
N THR A 275 12.96 7.58 -12.29
CA THR A 275 12.24 7.71 -13.57
C THR A 275 13.21 7.72 -14.74
N ALA A 276 14.43 7.23 -14.51
CA ALA A 276 15.48 7.22 -15.50
C ALA A 276 15.07 6.41 -16.73
N GLN A 277 15.29 7.00 -17.90
CA GLN A 277 15.18 6.32 -19.20
C GLN A 277 16.56 6.21 -19.85
N GLY A 278 16.76 5.15 -20.63
CA GLY A 278 18.01 4.89 -21.32
C GLY A 278 19.03 4.16 -20.43
N GLY A 279 20.31 4.40 -20.69
CA GLY A 279 21.41 3.85 -19.90
C GLY A 279 21.62 2.34 -20.03
N THR A 280 21.01 1.69 -21.03
CA THR A 280 21.12 0.24 -21.24
C THR A 280 22.46 -0.21 -21.83
N ASN A 281 23.29 0.73 -22.30
CA ASN A 281 24.63 0.51 -22.83
C ASN A 281 25.56 1.67 -22.47
N ILE A 282 25.71 1.94 -21.17
CA ILE A 282 26.61 2.96 -20.64
C ILE A 282 28.07 2.58 -20.93
N GLN A 283 28.82 3.51 -21.50
CA GLN A 283 30.26 3.40 -21.72
C GLN A 283 30.92 4.69 -21.21
N PHE A 284 31.96 4.56 -20.39
CA PHE A 284 32.73 5.69 -19.88
C PHE A 284 33.89 5.97 -20.84
N ASN A 285 33.65 6.79 -21.86
CA ASN A 285 34.66 7.11 -22.86
C ASN A 285 35.49 8.34 -22.44
N GLY A 286 36.81 8.27 -22.63
CA GLY A 286 37.73 9.40 -22.40
C GLY A 286 37.74 10.44 -23.53
N SER A 287 37.18 10.09 -24.69
CA SER A 287 37.02 11.00 -25.82
C SER A 287 35.90 10.50 -26.73
N PHE A 288 34.91 11.35 -27.00
CA PHE A 288 33.87 11.09 -28.00
C PHE A 288 33.19 12.40 -28.41
N THR A 289 32.42 12.34 -29.49
CA THR A 289 31.50 13.40 -29.90
C THR A 289 30.12 12.75 -30.10
N GLU A 290 29.09 13.35 -29.51
CA GLU A 290 27.70 12.95 -29.73
C GLU A 290 26.97 14.06 -30.47
N ASP A 291 26.54 13.76 -31.70
CA ASP A 291 25.74 14.65 -32.55
C ASP A 291 24.26 14.24 -32.61
N PHE A 292 23.90 13.17 -31.89
CA PHE A 292 22.58 12.58 -31.80
C PHE A 292 21.99 12.07 -33.13
N THR A 293 22.78 12.02 -34.21
CA THR A 293 22.27 11.68 -35.55
C THR A 293 21.86 10.21 -35.69
N SER A 294 22.47 9.33 -34.89
CA SER A 294 22.25 7.88 -34.87
C SER A 294 20.91 7.44 -34.25
N TYR A 295 20.25 8.30 -33.48
CA TYR A 295 19.01 7.97 -32.78
C TYR A 295 17.75 8.35 -33.58
N ALA A 296 16.64 7.66 -33.33
CA ALA A 296 15.35 7.96 -33.95
C ALA A 296 14.75 9.27 -33.40
N VAL A 297 14.05 10.02 -34.26
CA VAL A 297 13.34 11.25 -33.83
C VAL A 297 12.29 10.91 -32.78
N ASN A 298 12.12 11.80 -31.80
CA ASN A 298 11.27 11.67 -30.61
C ASN A 298 11.73 10.68 -29.55
N LEU A 299 12.92 10.07 -29.69
CA LEU A 299 13.50 9.19 -28.67
C LEU A 299 13.77 9.96 -27.37
N THR A 300 13.43 9.35 -26.23
CA THR A 300 13.74 9.85 -24.88
C THR A 300 14.62 8.87 -24.08
N ALA A 301 14.60 7.58 -24.44
CA ALA A 301 15.42 6.54 -23.83
C ALA A 301 16.68 6.28 -24.68
N PHE A 302 17.80 6.86 -24.29
CA PHE A 302 19.06 6.75 -25.02
C PHE A 302 19.92 5.61 -24.45
N PRO A 303 20.33 4.60 -25.22
CA PRO A 303 21.15 3.50 -24.70
C PRO A 303 22.43 3.94 -23.98
N LYS A 304 23.12 4.97 -24.50
CA LYS A 304 24.40 5.44 -23.94
C LYS A 304 24.28 6.42 -22.77
N TYR A 305 23.09 6.98 -22.52
CA TYR A 305 22.89 8.12 -21.63
C TYR A 305 21.72 7.88 -20.68
N VAL A 306 21.75 8.49 -19.50
CA VAL A 306 20.61 8.42 -18.57
C VAL A 306 19.82 9.72 -18.67
N ASN A 307 18.52 9.61 -18.87
CA ASN A 307 17.61 10.74 -18.98
C ASN A 307 16.56 10.62 -17.87
N ASP A 308 16.72 11.39 -16.81
CA ASP A 308 15.93 11.22 -15.58
C ASP A 308 15.17 12.50 -15.25
N GLN A 309 13.85 12.38 -15.22
CA GLN A 309 12.98 13.50 -14.87
C GLN A 309 12.77 13.55 -13.35
N THR A 310 12.63 14.75 -12.80
CA THR A 310 12.41 14.93 -11.37
C THR A 310 11.19 15.79 -11.09
N ILE A 311 10.80 16.65 -12.03
CA ILE A 311 9.61 17.49 -11.94
C ILE A 311 8.98 17.59 -13.32
N GLY A 312 7.65 17.53 -13.39
CA GLY A 312 6.87 17.90 -14.57
C GLY A 312 6.76 16.84 -15.67
N GLY A 313 7.33 15.64 -15.49
CA GLY A 313 7.16 14.52 -16.43
C GLY A 313 7.76 14.75 -17.82
N ARG A 314 8.69 15.70 -17.95
CA ARG A 314 9.37 16.00 -19.22
C ARG A 314 10.73 15.33 -19.27
N TYR A 315 11.05 14.77 -20.42
CA TYR A 315 12.37 14.19 -20.70
C TYR A 315 13.08 15.02 -21.77
N TRP A 316 14.41 14.96 -21.80
CA TRP A 316 15.14 15.39 -22.99
C TRP A 316 14.72 14.50 -24.16
N GLN A 317 14.19 15.10 -25.22
CA GLN A 317 13.64 14.38 -26.35
C GLN A 317 14.43 14.71 -27.61
N LEU A 318 14.70 13.71 -28.43
CA LEU A 318 15.32 13.94 -29.72
C LEU A 318 14.38 14.67 -30.67
N LYS A 319 14.83 15.80 -31.20
CA LYS A 319 14.13 16.64 -32.18
C LYS A 319 15.00 16.82 -33.40
N GLN A 320 14.38 17.38 -34.44
CA GLN A 320 15.04 17.63 -35.70
C GLN A 320 14.47 18.89 -36.33
N PHE A 321 15.36 19.77 -36.82
CA PHE A 321 14.95 20.98 -37.51
C PHE A 321 15.96 21.40 -38.60
N PRO A 322 15.51 21.69 -39.84
CA PRO A 322 14.15 21.48 -40.35
C PRO A 322 13.74 20.00 -40.36
N ALA A 323 12.44 19.73 -40.43
CA ALA A 323 11.95 18.35 -40.53
C ALA A 323 12.60 17.63 -41.74
N ASN A 324 12.86 16.33 -41.58
CA ASN A 324 13.49 15.46 -42.59
C ASN A 324 14.92 15.82 -43.09
N THR A 325 15.67 16.70 -42.40
CA THR A 325 17.05 17.07 -42.76
C THR A 325 18.17 16.27 -42.07
N GLY A 326 17.85 15.43 -41.08
CA GLY A 326 18.86 14.73 -40.26
C GLY A 326 19.57 15.63 -39.23
N ASN A 327 19.33 16.95 -39.25
CA ASN A 327 19.88 17.89 -38.28
C ASN A 327 19.16 17.74 -36.92
N LYS A 328 19.67 16.81 -36.12
CA LYS A 328 19.08 16.34 -34.85
C LYS A 328 19.74 17.00 -33.65
N TYR A 329 18.96 17.16 -32.59
CA TYR A 329 19.38 17.68 -31.30
C TYR A 329 18.46 17.13 -30.21
N ILE A 330 18.87 17.20 -28.95
CA ILE A 330 17.96 16.93 -27.82
C ILE A 330 17.38 18.23 -27.28
N GLU A 331 16.11 18.18 -26.90
CA GLU A 331 15.34 19.33 -26.43
C GLU A 331 14.63 18.97 -25.12
N MET A 332 14.71 19.84 -24.13
CA MET A 332 13.80 19.88 -22.99
C MET A 332 13.00 21.17 -23.09
N THR A 333 11.67 21.06 -23.01
CA THR A 333 10.76 22.19 -23.21
C THR A 333 9.74 22.29 -22.08
N SER A 334 9.49 23.52 -21.63
CA SER A 334 8.39 23.89 -20.75
C SER A 334 7.13 24.30 -21.53
N PHE A 335 7.16 24.25 -22.87
CA PHE A 335 6.03 24.66 -23.71
C PHE A 335 4.79 23.76 -23.47
N GLY A 336 3.65 24.40 -23.23
CA GLY A 336 2.36 23.76 -22.92
C GLY A 336 1.32 24.79 -22.48
N SER A 337 0.07 24.35 -22.24
CA SER A 337 -0.99 25.23 -21.72
C SER A 337 -0.61 25.76 -20.33
N GLY A 338 -0.28 27.05 -20.24
CA GLY A 338 0.17 27.69 -19.00
C GLY A 338 1.65 27.48 -18.64
N GLY A 339 2.43 26.79 -19.49
CA GLY A 339 3.81 26.40 -19.19
C GLY A 339 3.90 25.21 -18.23
N VAL A 340 4.92 24.37 -18.39
CA VAL A 340 5.18 23.21 -17.53
C VAL A 340 6.44 23.47 -16.72
N THR A 341 6.31 23.56 -15.39
CA THR A 341 7.46 23.50 -14.49
C THR A 341 8.11 22.14 -14.64
N ALA A 342 9.32 22.09 -15.20
CA ALA A 342 10.01 20.85 -15.50
C ALA A 342 11.46 20.88 -15.01
N LYS A 343 11.94 19.74 -14.52
CA LYS A 343 13.33 19.54 -14.12
C LYS A 343 13.77 18.15 -14.52
N THR A 344 14.79 18.08 -15.38
CA THR A 344 15.25 16.83 -15.99
C THR A 344 16.76 16.86 -16.11
N TYR A 345 17.41 15.79 -15.66
CA TYR A 345 18.85 15.61 -15.78
C TYR A 345 19.15 14.68 -16.96
N PHE A 346 20.08 15.10 -17.81
CA PHE A 346 20.65 14.27 -18.86
C PHE A 346 22.09 13.94 -18.48
N PHE A 347 22.33 12.70 -18.09
CA PHE A 347 23.63 12.23 -17.65
C PHE A 347 24.40 11.65 -18.83
N VAL A 348 25.61 12.18 -19.00
CA VAL A 348 26.56 11.74 -20.00
C VAL A 348 27.71 11.05 -19.29
N PRO A 349 27.84 9.71 -19.39
CA PRO A 349 28.93 8.97 -18.77
C PRO A 349 30.28 9.31 -19.45
N VAL A 350 31.29 9.68 -18.66
CA VAL A 350 32.61 10.10 -19.14
C VAL A 350 33.71 9.52 -18.25
N ASP A 351 34.82 9.07 -18.85
CA ASP A 351 36.05 8.78 -18.12
C ASP A 351 36.87 10.07 -17.95
N PHE A 352 36.77 10.69 -16.77
CA PHE A 352 37.49 11.91 -16.43
C PHE A 352 38.99 11.70 -16.12
N THR A 353 39.50 10.46 -16.13
CA THR A 353 40.95 10.24 -16.06
C THR A 353 41.63 10.50 -17.40
N ALA A 354 40.91 10.25 -18.50
CA ALA A 354 41.37 10.47 -19.87
C ALA A 354 40.80 11.76 -20.48
N ALA A 355 39.57 12.14 -20.15
CA ALA A 355 38.95 13.37 -20.63
C ALA A 355 39.38 14.60 -19.81
N ASN A 356 39.78 15.67 -20.50
CA ASN A 356 40.19 16.94 -19.89
C ASN A 356 39.38 18.16 -20.37
N THR A 357 38.43 17.98 -21.28
CA THR A 357 37.58 19.05 -21.83
C THR A 357 36.15 18.57 -22.01
N PHE A 358 35.17 19.42 -21.68
CA PHE A 358 33.75 19.20 -21.94
C PHE A 358 33.17 20.43 -22.64
N ALA A 359 32.55 20.24 -23.81
CA ALA A 359 31.92 21.31 -24.57
C ALA A 359 30.64 20.79 -25.24
N PHE A 360 29.63 21.65 -25.33
CA PHE A 360 28.36 21.36 -25.99
C PHE A 360 27.79 22.64 -26.58
N LYS A 361 26.96 22.49 -27.61
CA LYS A 361 26.21 23.60 -28.22
C LYS A 361 24.83 23.67 -27.59
N THR A 362 24.38 24.87 -27.25
CA THR A 362 23.03 25.11 -26.73
C THR A 362 22.32 26.21 -27.51
N LEU A 363 20.99 26.16 -27.50
CA LEU A 363 20.14 27.23 -27.97
C LEU A 363 18.91 27.31 -27.08
N ALA A 364 18.71 28.45 -26.41
CA ALA A 364 17.47 28.75 -25.73
C ALA A 364 16.52 29.47 -26.69
N ARG A 365 15.27 29.02 -26.77
CA ARG A 365 14.19 29.68 -27.52
C ARG A 365 13.02 29.92 -26.56
N PHE A 366 12.39 31.07 -26.66
CA PHE A 366 11.24 31.47 -25.85
C PHE A 366 9.98 31.51 -26.71
#